data_AF-A0A7R9MJ90-F1
#
_entry.id   AF-A0A7R9MJ90-F1
#
_cell.length_a   1.000
_cell.length_b   1.000
_cell.length_c   1.000
_cell.angle_alpha   90.00
_cell.angle_beta   90.00
_cell.angle_gamma   90.00
#
_symmetry.space_group_name_H-M   'P 1'
#
loop_
_entity.id
_entity.type
_entity.pdbx_description
1 polymer ?
#
loop_
_entity_poly.entity_id
_entity_poly.type
_entity_poly.pdbx_seq_one_letter_code
_entity_poly.pdbx_strand_id
1 'polypeptide(L)'
;MTGSQPNFDFWPIKTGTRIERLALIMSFHLQFWQLIRKEQLKPVINKSMQPLAMNQFHRIFNTCRIPGQTRDSLLTCFKTESEGSKAPTNLIVLYRGYLFSFDLVENDEILTAHEIEGQLKFIEDWCQQQSTAGPGVGALTTTDRTKWAQNREYLIQLSADNKTILDTIESSLLAVALDDNEPITQEEILREALLGDCCENRWADKSYTSIAYMNGNFAGNLDHTPFDGMAIATEAQYILMSINESKGVYNGSKSKRVLSEPILLDFKLDDQLAKEIQIAKFSHKKMCETIEITYKVFTEYGRSVSAKHQIHPEAYIQLAIQLAYYRTHGKAAPTYCTATTRKFYRGRTETCRPCVLENVEFAKAMTDGSKNETELYAMLQKAGKKFQQTMTNACNGYGCDRHLLGLYLTALENGVEVPELYKDPSYVKSGGNGNFVLSTSCVGYWNVCGSMPPMVGNGYSFFYGIENNQYSFTISSYNSCTETSAQLLQNNLHMALIDMKKILDSNQQ
;
A
#
# COMPACT_ATOMS: atom_id res chain seq x y z
N MET A 1 0.27 1.16 -1.61
CA MET A 1 -0.40 0.69 -2.83
C MET A 1 -0.48 -0.81 -2.81
N THR A 2 -1.54 -1.37 -3.38
CA THR A 2 -1.63 -2.82 -3.63
C THR A 2 -1.94 -3.08 -5.09
N GLY A 3 -1.31 -4.12 -5.64
CA GLY A 3 -1.64 -4.70 -6.92
C GLY A 3 -1.78 -6.20 -6.73
N SER A 4 -2.77 -6.81 -7.34
CA SER A 4 -2.82 -8.26 -7.43
C SER A 4 -3.52 -8.59 -8.73
N GLN A 5 -2.78 -9.12 -9.70
CA GLN A 5 -3.39 -9.81 -10.81
C GLN A 5 -3.96 -11.14 -10.30
N PRO A 6 -5.28 -11.37 -10.38
CA PRO A 6 -5.81 -12.71 -10.19
C PRO A 6 -5.26 -13.57 -11.32
N ASN A 7 -4.28 -14.42 -11.03
CA ASN A 7 -3.74 -15.37 -12.00
C ASN A 7 -4.62 -16.62 -12.04
N PHE A 8 -5.87 -16.44 -12.46
CA PHE A 8 -6.83 -17.53 -12.59
C PHE A 8 -7.15 -17.76 -14.07
N ASP A 9 -7.12 -19.02 -14.52
CA ASP A 9 -7.41 -19.39 -15.92
C ASP A 9 -8.79 -18.90 -16.40
N PHE A 10 -9.76 -18.79 -15.49
CA PHE A 10 -11.12 -18.30 -15.76
C PHE A 10 -11.26 -16.77 -15.69
N TRP A 11 -10.21 -16.03 -15.34
CA TRP A 11 -10.19 -14.58 -15.22
C TRP A 11 -9.03 -13.96 -16.05
N PRO A 12 -8.94 -14.22 -17.37
CA PRO A 12 -7.85 -13.68 -18.19
C PRO A 12 -7.98 -12.16 -18.35
N ILE A 13 -6.89 -11.48 -18.69
CA ILE A 13 -6.94 -10.07 -19.11
C ILE A 13 -7.85 -9.95 -20.34
N LYS A 14 -8.80 -9.01 -20.31
CA LYS A 14 -9.77 -8.82 -21.40
C LYS A 14 -10.30 -7.38 -21.46
N THR A 15 -9.92 -6.66 -22.50
CA THR A 15 -10.44 -5.32 -22.86
C THR A 15 -11.96 -5.28 -22.88
N GLY A 16 -12.52 -4.22 -22.30
CA GLY A 16 -13.97 -3.98 -22.24
C GLY A 16 -14.69 -4.71 -21.09
N THR A 17 -13.98 -5.40 -20.21
CA THR A 17 -14.59 -6.07 -19.04
C THR A 17 -14.52 -5.27 -17.74
N ARG A 18 -13.96 -4.05 -17.77
CA ARG A 18 -13.69 -3.29 -16.53
C ARG A 18 -14.93 -3.04 -15.68
N ILE A 19 -16.07 -2.70 -16.28
CA ILE A 19 -17.30 -2.33 -15.56
C ILE A 19 -17.90 -3.56 -14.86
N GLU A 20 -18.08 -4.65 -15.59
CA GLU A 20 -18.56 -5.93 -15.04
C GLU A 20 -17.67 -6.42 -13.89
N ARG A 21 -16.35 -6.41 -14.11
CA ARG A 21 -15.37 -6.89 -13.12
C ARG A 21 -15.31 -5.99 -11.90
N LEU A 22 -15.30 -4.67 -12.09
CA LEU A 22 -15.32 -3.72 -10.99
C LEU A 22 -16.60 -3.88 -10.18
N ALA A 23 -17.76 -4.06 -10.81
CA ALA A 23 -19.01 -4.26 -10.11
C ALA A 23 -19.00 -5.55 -9.24
N LEU A 24 -18.42 -6.64 -9.77
CA LEU A 24 -18.22 -7.86 -8.98
C LEU A 24 -17.28 -7.62 -7.79
N ILE A 25 -16.12 -7.00 -8.02
CA ILE A 25 -15.13 -6.68 -6.97
C ILE A 25 -15.74 -5.77 -5.89
N MET A 26 -16.52 -4.78 -6.30
CA MET A 26 -17.24 -3.89 -5.40
C MET A 26 -18.26 -4.64 -4.53
N SER A 27 -18.93 -5.65 -5.06
CA SER A 27 -19.81 -6.50 -4.25
C SER A 27 -19.04 -7.24 -3.14
N PHE A 28 -17.80 -7.65 -3.40
CA PHE A 28 -16.94 -8.28 -2.38
C PHE A 28 -16.40 -7.27 -1.37
N HIS A 29 -16.04 -6.05 -1.79
CA HIS A 29 -15.73 -4.97 -0.85
C HIS A 29 -16.90 -4.69 0.10
N LEU A 30 -18.13 -4.65 -0.42
CA LEU A 30 -19.33 -4.44 0.39
C LEU A 30 -19.60 -5.58 1.37
N GLN A 31 -19.39 -6.82 0.95
CA GLN A 31 -19.50 -7.97 1.86
C GLN A 31 -18.45 -7.90 2.98
N PHE A 32 -17.21 -7.55 2.65
CA PHE A 32 -16.15 -7.36 3.65
C PHE A 32 -16.47 -6.21 4.61
N TRP A 33 -16.90 -5.06 4.09
CA TRP A 33 -17.39 -3.93 4.89
C TRP A 33 -18.53 -4.34 5.83
N GLN A 34 -19.50 -5.10 5.34
CA GLN A 34 -20.63 -5.58 6.14
C GLN A 34 -20.17 -6.52 7.27
N LEU A 35 -19.18 -7.39 7.02
CA LEU A 35 -18.58 -8.22 8.07
C LEU A 35 -17.93 -7.38 9.18
N ILE A 36 -17.27 -6.27 8.83
CA ILE A 36 -16.71 -5.35 9.84
C ILE A 36 -17.83 -4.63 10.58
N ARG A 37 -18.83 -4.10 9.87
CA ARG A 37 -19.95 -3.37 10.50
C ARG A 37 -20.74 -4.23 11.48
N LYS A 38 -20.97 -5.50 11.15
CA LYS A 38 -21.66 -6.48 12.00
C LYS A 38 -20.76 -7.09 13.07
N GLU A 39 -19.49 -6.70 13.14
CA GLU A 39 -18.48 -7.28 14.04
C GLU A 39 -18.35 -8.82 13.88
N GLN A 40 -18.56 -9.31 12.66
CA GLN A 40 -18.51 -10.73 12.28
C GLN A 40 -17.18 -11.13 11.63
N LEU A 41 -16.33 -10.17 11.26
CA LEU A 41 -14.99 -10.45 10.78
C LEU A 41 -14.17 -11.10 11.91
N LYS A 42 -13.71 -12.33 11.69
CA LYS A 42 -12.92 -13.06 12.69
C LYS A 42 -11.65 -12.27 13.05
N PRO A 43 -11.31 -12.12 14.34
CA PRO A 43 -10.07 -11.49 14.75
C PRO A 43 -8.87 -12.19 14.13
N VAL A 44 -7.92 -11.41 13.63
CA VAL A 44 -6.64 -11.96 13.17
C VAL A 44 -5.88 -12.44 14.40
N ILE A 45 -5.43 -13.71 14.40
CA ILE A 45 -4.62 -14.30 15.46
C ILE A 45 -3.17 -14.47 15.03
N ASN A 46 -2.24 -14.29 15.95
CA ASN A 46 -0.83 -14.58 15.69
C ASN A 46 -0.50 -16.09 15.87
N LYS A 47 0.75 -16.47 15.58
CA LYS A 47 1.22 -17.87 15.74
C LYS A 47 1.10 -18.41 17.17
N SER A 48 1.03 -17.53 18.16
CA SER A 48 0.86 -17.87 19.59
C SER A 48 -0.61 -17.85 20.03
N MET A 49 -1.56 -17.89 19.08
CA MET A 49 -3.01 -17.88 19.32
C MET A 49 -3.53 -16.63 20.05
N GLN A 50 -2.76 -15.53 20.04
CA GLN A 50 -3.20 -14.26 20.63
C GLN A 50 -3.94 -13.42 19.58
N PRO A 51 -5.10 -12.82 19.94
CA PRO A 51 -5.81 -11.91 19.05
C PRO A 51 -5.00 -10.63 18.83
N LEU A 52 -5.06 -10.11 17.61
CA LEU A 52 -4.50 -8.82 17.22
C LEU A 52 -5.61 -7.77 17.17
N ALA A 53 -5.26 -6.54 17.54
CA ALA A 53 -6.16 -5.40 17.49
C ALA A 53 -6.73 -5.19 16.08
N MET A 54 -8.04 -5.02 15.99
CA MET A 54 -8.80 -4.89 14.73
C MET A 54 -9.15 -3.45 14.36
N ASN A 55 -8.72 -2.46 15.16
CA ASN A 55 -9.06 -1.04 14.99
C ASN A 55 -8.64 -0.44 13.64
N GLN A 56 -7.66 -1.03 12.95
CA GLN A 56 -7.24 -0.57 11.61
C GLN A 56 -8.27 -0.90 10.53
N PHE A 57 -9.03 -1.99 10.68
CA PHE A 57 -10.05 -2.40 9.71
C PHE A 57 -11.21 -1.40 9.64
N HIS A 58 -11.52 -0.75 10.76
CA HIS A 58 -12.56 0.30 10.84
C HIS A 58 -12.15 1.57 10.08
N ARG A 59 -10.89 1.68 9.64
CA ARG A 59 -10.35 2.84 8.92
C ARG A 59 -10.06 2.56 7.45
N ILE A 60 -10.37 1.36 6.97
CA ILE A 60 -10.29 1.01 5.55
C ILE A 60 -11.32 1.83 4.77
N PHE A 61 -12.55 1.83 5.28
CA PHE A 61 -13.70 2.52 4.70
C PHE A 61 -14.02 3.82 5.42
N ASN A 62 -14.81 4.68 4.77
CA ASN A 62 -15.31 5.95 5.33
C ASN A 62 -14.21 6.83 5.93
N THR A 63 -13.01 6.77 5.38
CA THR A 63 -11.85 7.46 5.93
C THR A 63 -11.18 8.31 4.86
N CYS A 64 -10.82 9.53 5.24
CA CYS A 64 -10.14 10.48 4.37
C CYS A 64 -9.15 11.30 5.19
N ARG A 65 -7.98 11.54 4.63
CA ARG A 65 -7.02 12.49 5.16
C ARG A 65 -7.45 13.90 4.79
N ILE A 66 -7.45 14.82 5.75
CA ILE A 66 -7.83 16.22 5.53
C ILE A 66 -6.56 17.07 5.61
N PRO A 67 -6.19 17.79 4.53
CA PRO A 67 -4.98 18.59 4.53
C PRO A 67 -5.11 19.77 5.49
N GLY A 68 -4.05 20.04 6.25
CA GLY A 68 -3.95 21.21 7.11
C GLY A 68 -2.67 22.00 6.81
N GLN A 69 -2.68 23.31 7.03
CA GLN A 69 -1.53 24.17 6.67
C GLN A 69 -0.23 23.78 7.41
N THR A 70 -0.35 23.23 8.63
CA THR A 70 0.80 22.79 9.43
C THR A 70 0.77 21.30 9.73
N ARG A 71 -0.43 20.73 9.87
CA ARG A 71 -0.65 19.33 10.21
C ARG A 71 -1.98 18.87 9.66
N ASP A 72 -1.95 17.75 8.96
CA ASP A 72 -3.15 17.09 8.46
C ASP A 72 -3.93 16.41 9.59
N SER A 73 -5.21 16.12 9.34
CA SER A 73 -6.04 15.32 10.24
C SER A 73 -6.63 14.12 9.52
N LEU A 74 -7.20 13.17 10.27
CA LEU A 74 -7.88 12.02 9.71
C LEU A 74 -9.37 12.11 10.06
N LEU A 75 -10.22 12.16 9.04
CA LEU A 75 -11.67 12.02 9.19
C LEU A 75 -12.03 10.55 9.01
N THR A 76 -12.75 9.97 9.97
CA THR A 76 -13.33 8.63 9.86
C THR A 76 -14.81 8.68 10.25
N CYS A 77 -15.69 8.34 9.30
CA CYS A 77 -17.14 8.30 9.49
C CYS A 77 -17.69 6.86 9.66
N PHE A 78 -16.81 5.85 9.63
CA PHE A 78 -17.17 4.46 9.85
C PHE A 78 -17.75 4.23 11.24
N LYS A 79 -18.79 3.39 11.33
CA LYS A 79 -19.39 2.91 12.59
C LYS A 79 -19.82 1.46 12.45
N THR A 80 -19.58 0.64 13.48
CA THR A 80 -20.23 -0.67 13.61
C THR A 80 -21.74 -0.50 13.83
N GLU A 81 -22.53 -1.57 13.66
CA GLU A 81 -23.95 -1.56 13.98
C GLU A 81 -24.19 -1.28 15.47
N SER A 82 -23.30 -1.75 16.34
CA SER A 82 -23.32 -1.49 17.79
C SER A 82 -22.98 -0.03 18.14
N GLU A 83 -22.17 0.66 17.33
CA GLU A 83 -21.83 2.08 17.47
C GLU A 83 -22.90 3.04 16.88
N GLY A 84 -23.74 2.55 15.96
CA GLY A 84 -24.88 3.28 15.40
C GLY A 84 -25.20 2.94 13.94
N SER A 85 -26.40 3.31 13.47
CA SER A 85 -26.95 2.80 12.21
C SER A 85 -26.41 3.46 10.93
N LYS A 86 -26.05 4.75 10.92
CA LYS A 86 -25.83 5.51 9.67
C LYS A 86 -24.39 6.00 9.46
N ALA A 87 -23.53 5.14 8.89
CA ALA A 87 -22.32 5.59 8.19
C ALA A 87 -22.69 5.88 6.72
N PRO A 88 -22.07 6.88 6.06
CA PRO A 88 -22.30 7.13 4.63
C PRO A 88 -21.96 5.91 3.78
N THR A 89 -22.75 5.65 2.75
CA THR A 89 -22.63 4.46 1.88
C THR A 89 -22.34 4.82 0.43
N ASN A 90 -22.18 6.12 0.14
CA ASN A 90 -21.89 6.60 -1.20
C ASN A 90 -20.50 6.16 -1.69
N LEU A 91 -20.43 5.82 -2.98
CA LEU A 91 -19.21 5.57 -3.74
C LEU A 91 -18.83 6.83 -4.51
N ILE A 92 -17.55 7.20 -4.49
CA ILE A 92 -17.03 8.22 -5.41
C ILE A 92 -16.45 7.55 -6.64
N VAL A 93 -16.87 7.95 -7.84
CA VAL A 93 -16.33 7.46 -9.10
C VAL A 93 -15.56 8.56 -9.79
N LEU A 94 -14.28 8.31 -10.09
CA LEU A 94 -13.43 9.22 -10.86
C LEU A 94 -13.21 8.65 -12.26
N TYR A 95 -13.56 9.42 -13.29
CA TYR A 95 -13.33 9.04 -14.68
C TYR A 95 -13.14 10.25 -15.57
N ARG A 96 -12.04 10.27 -16.34
CA ARG A 96 -11.64 11.36 -17.24
C ARG A 96 -11.69 12.74 -16.58
N GLY A 97 -11.29 12.84 -15.31
CA GLY A 97 -11.30 14.08 -14.52
C GLY A 97 -12.68 14.55 -14.02
N TYR A 98 -13.75 13.80 -14.26
CA TYR A 98 -15.05 13.99 -13.64
C TYR A 98 -15.18 13.17 -12.36
N LEU A 99 -16.00 13.65 -11.42
CA LEU A 99 -16.32 12.95 -10.17
C LEU A 99 -17.84 12.74 -10.08
N PHE A 100 -18.25 11.53 -9.75
CA PHE A 100 -19.65 11.15 -9.53
C PHE A 100 -19.84 10.52 -8.15
N SER A 101 -21.08 10.57 -7.65
CA SER A 101 -21.48 9.90 -6.41
C SER A 101 -22.78 9.13 -6.58
N PHE A 102 -22.86 7.92 -6.03
CA PHE A 102 -24.10 7.16 -5.87
C PHE A 102 -24.02 6.24 -4.64
N ASP A 103 -25.16 5.91 -4.03
CA ASP A 103 -25.21 5.07 -2.83
C ASP A 103 -25.05 3.58 -3.15
N LEU A 104 -24.26 2.88 -2.32
CA LEU A 104 -24.06 1.42 -2.42
C LEU A 104 -25.00 0.60 -1.53
N VAL A 105 -25.89 1.26 -0.80
CA VAL A 105 -26.88 0.66 0.09
C VAL A 105 -28.20 1.37 -0.11
N GLU A 106 -29.25 0.60 -0.38
CA GLU A 106 -30.61 1.08 -0.62
C GLU A 106 -31.55 0.26 0.26
N ASN A 107 -32.36 0.92 1.10
CA ASN A 107 -33.24 0.27 2.09
C ASN A 107 -32.51 -0.74 2.99
N ASP A 108 -31.35 -0.36 3.54
CA ASP A 108 -30.47 -1.19 4.39
C ASP A 108 -29.90 -2.46 3.72
N GLU A 109 -30.12 -2.63 2.42
CA GLU A 109 -29.56 -3.74 1.63
C GLU A 109 -28.47 -3.22 0.68
N ILE A 110 -27.31 -3.88 0.72
CA ILE A 110 -26.21 -3.59 -0.22
C ILE A 110 -26.68 -3.77 -1.68
N LEU A 111 -26.15 -2.96 -2.60
CA LEU A 111 -26.40 -3.15 -4.02
C LEU A 111 -25.81 -4.47 -4.52
N THR A 112 -26.52 -5.10 -5.45
CA THR A 112 -26.03 -6.27 -6.20
C THR A 112 -24.97 -5.86 -7.22
N ALA A 113 -24.13 -6.80 -7.69
CA ALA A 113 -23.16 -6.50 -8.74
C ALA A 113 -23.83 -5.95 -10.00
N HIS A 114 -24.99 -6.46 -10.41
CA HIS A 114 -25.70 -5.97 -11.61
C HIS A 114 -26.30 -4.56 -11.45
N GLU A 115 -26.64 -4.16 -10.22
CA GLU A 115 -27.07 -2.79 -9.91
C GLU A 115 -25.89 -1.82 -9.96
N ILE A 116 -24.76 -2.19 -9.35
CA ILE A 116 -23.51 -1.41 -9.39
C ILE A 116 -23.01 -1.27 -10.83
N GLU A 117 -23.03 -2.36 -11.61
CA GLU A 117 -22.69 -2.37 -13.03
C GLU A 117 -23.51 -1.35 -13.82
N GLY A 118 -24.82 -1.26 -13.56
CA GLY A 118 -25.70 -0.29 -14.21
C GLY A 118 -25.31 1.15 -13.91
N GLN A 119 -25.02 1.47 -12.64
CA GLN A 119 -24.58 2.80 -12.22
C GLN A 119 -23.23 3.19 -12.84
N LEU A 120 -22.27 2.25 -12.83
CA LEU A 120 -20.95 2.47 -13.42
C LEU A 120 -21.02 2.64 -14.94
N LYS A 121 -21.87 1.84 -15.62
CA LYS A 121 -22.07 1.93 -17.06
C LYS A 121 -22.68 3.27 -17.47
N PHE A 122 -23.66 3.76 -16.70
CA PHE A 122 -24.23 5.09 -16.89
C PHE A 122 -23.14 6.17 -16.86
N ILE A 123 -22.27 6.14 -15.84
CA ILE A 123 -21.17 7.11 -15.70
C ILE A 123 -20.19 7.02 -16.88
N GLU A 124 -19.80 5.79 -17.25
CA GLU A 124 -18.89 5.57 -18.38
C GLU A 124 -19.46 6.13 -19.68
N ASP A 125 -20.73 5.83 -19.98
CA ASP A 125 -21.42 6.29 -21.19
C ASP A 125 -21.59 7.81 -21.20
N TRP A 126 -21.98 8.39 -20.07
CA TRP A 126 -22.12 9.84 -19.93
C TRP A 126 -20.79 10.55 -20.20
N CYS A 127 -19.68 10.05 -19.62
CA CYS A 127 -18.35 10.62 -19.82
C CYS A 127 -17.83 10.44 -21.25
N GLN A 128 -18.17 9.33 -21.91
CA GLN A 128 -17.79 9.09 -23.31
C GLN A 128 -18.51 10.03 -24.29
N GLN A 129 -19.71 10.49 -23.94
CA GLN A 129 -20.45 11.49 -24.71
C GLN A 129 -19.87 12.91 -24.58
N GLN A 130 -19.01 13.17 -23.58
CA GLN A 130 -18.38 14.48 -23.41
C GLN A 130 -17.24 14.67 -24.41
N SER A 131 -17.21 15.86 -25.04
CA SER A 131 -16.18 16.24 -26.01
C SER A 131 -14.82 16.54 -25.37
N THR A 132 -14.80 16.86 -24.07
CA THR A 132 -13.59 17.23 -23.32
C THR A 132 -13.50 16.42 -22.03
N ALA A 133 -12.30 16.37 -21.45
CA ALA A 133 -12.12 15.82 -20.11
C ALA A 133 -12.68 16.79 -19.05
N GLY A 134 -13.06 16.25 -17.90
CA GLY A 134 -13.51 17.02 -16.76
C GLY A 134 -12.40 17.88 -16.15
N PRO A 135 -12.75 18.73 -15.18
CA PRO A 135 -11.83 19.71 -14.61
C PRO A 135 -10.60 19.07 -13.96
N GLY A 136 -10.70 17.83 -13.45
CA GLY A 136 -9.56 17.11 -12.89
C GLY A 136 -9.12 17.64 -11.51
N VAL A 137 -10.07 18.07 -10.68
CA VAL A 137 -9.86 18.61 -9.33
C VAL A 137 -9.04 17.65 -8.44
N GLY A 138 -9.19 16.33 -8.64
CA GLY A 138 -8.43 15.31 -7.93
C GLY A 138 -6.91 15.50 -7.98
N ALA A 139 -6.38 16.12 -9.05
CA ALA A 139 -4.95 16.42 -9.19
C ALA A 139 -4.42 17.33 -8.07
N LEU A 140 -5.25 18.20 -7.48
CA LEU A 140 -4.81 19.07 -6.39
C LEU A 140 -4.37 18.27 -5.14
N THR A 141 -4.93 17.07 -4.95
CA THR A 141 -4.61 16.18 -3.81
C THR A 141 -3.19 15.59 -3.89
N THR A 142 -2.53 15.66 -5.04
CA THR A 142 -1.16 15.15 -5.23
C THR A 142 -0.07 16.21 -5.00
N THR A 143 -0.46 17.46 -4.74
CA THR A 143 0.47 18.55 -4.46
C THR A 143 1.04 18.48 -3.04
N ASP A 144 2.03 19.35 -2.75
CA ASP A 144 2.51 19.55 -1.39
C ASP A 144 1.35 19.76 -0.40
N ARG A 145 1.48 19.21 0.81
CA ARG A 145 0.37 19.17 1.79
C ARG A 145 -0.11 20.56 2.18
N THR A 146 0.80 21.52 2.31
CA THR A 146 0.47 22.92 2.64
C THR A 146 -0.25 23.57 1.46
N LYS A 147 0.25 23.34 0.24
CA LYS A 147 -0.35 23.88 -0.99
C LYS A 147 -1.75 23.31 -1.22
N TRP A 148 -1.93 22.01 -1.00
CA TRP A 148 -3.25 21.39 -1.06
C TRP A 148 -4.18 21.96 0.01
N ALA A 149 -3.73 22.14 1.25
CA ALA A 149 -4.53 22.77 2.30
C ALA A 149 -5.04 24.17 1.89
N GLN A 150 -4.17 24.98 1.28
CA GLN A 150 -4.53 26.31 0.77
C GLN A 150 -5.56 26.23 -0.37
N ASN A 151 -5.33 25.35 -1.35
CA ASN A 151 -6.25 25.18 -2.47
C ASN A 151 -7.61 24.62 -2.03
N ARG A 152 -7.65 23.71 -1.04
CA ARG A 152 -8.88 23.19 -0.43
C ARG A 152 -9.67 24.29 0.28
N GLU A 153 -9.00 25.12 1.06
CA GLU A 153 -9.64 26.27 1.72
C GLU A 153 -10.19 27.26 0.68
N TYR A 154 -9.45 27.51 -0.39
CA TYR A 154 -9.90 28.38 -1.47
C TYR A 154 -11.12 27.80 -2.22
N LEU A 155 -11.16 26.48 -2.47
CA LEU A 155 -12.34 25.80 -3.01
C LEU A 155 -13.59 26.04 -2.16
N ILE A 156 -13.46 25.95 -0.83
CA ILE A 156 -14.55 26.18 0.14
C ILE A 156 -15.02 27.63 0.11
N GLN A 157 -14.10 28.59 0.04
CA GLN A 157 -14.43 30.01 0.01
C GLN A 157 -15.13 30.42 -1.30
N LEU A 158 -14.80 29.76 -2.41
CA LEU A 158 -15.37 30.07 -3.72
C LEU A 158 -16.85 29.68 -3.85
N SER A 159 -17.28 28.58 -3.21
CA SER A 159 -18.70 28.16 -3.23
C SER A 159 -19.06 27.22 -2.08
N ALA A 160 -20.25 27.42 -1.49
CA ALA A 160 -20.83 26.49 -0.52
C ALA A 160 -21.10 25.09 -1.12
N ASP A 161 -21.34 25.01 -2.43
CA ASP A 161 -21.51 23.74 -3.15
C ASP A 161 -20.20 22.94 -3.14
N ASN A 162 -19.05 23.60 -3.31
CA ASN A 162 -17.74 22.95 -3.26
C ASN A 162 -17.48 22.33 -1.89
N LYS A 163 -17.86 23.02 -0.81
CA LYS A 163 -17.78 22.46 0.55
C LYS A 163 -18.64 21.21 0.67
N THR A 164 -19.86 21.23 0.16
CA THR A 164 -20.78 20.08 0.19
C THR A 164 -20.24 18.90 -0.62
N ILE A 165 -19.62 19.17 -1.77
CA ILE A 165 -18.94 18.16 -2.59
C ILE A 165 -17.75 17.56 -1.83
N LEU A 166 -16.90 18.38 -1.20
CA LEU A 166 -15.79 17.91 -0.37
C LEU A 166 -16.29 17.02 0.77
N ASP A 167 -17.31 17.45 1.52
CA ASP A 167 -17.91 16.66 2.60
C ASP A 167 -18.43 15.30 2.09
N THR A 168 -19.00 15.27 0.87
CA THR A 168 -19.48 14.05 0.20
C THR A 168 -18.34 13.10 -0.14
N ILE A 169 -17.22 13.60 -0.67
CA ILE A 169 -16.04 12.80 -1.03
C ILE A 169 -15.32 12.29 0.23
N GLU A 170 -15.12 13.17 1.21
CA GLU A 170 -14.36 12.88 2.41
C GLU A 170 -15.06 11.82 3.27
N SER A 171 -16.38 11.87 3.37
CA SER A 171 -17.19 10.94 4.17
C SER A 171 -17.57 9.62 3.46
N SER A 172 -17.42 9.55 2.14
CA SER A 172 -17.81 8.42 1.28
C SER A 172 -17.25 7.07 1.73
N LEU A 173 -17.89 5.97 1.35
CA LEU A 173 -17.45 4.62 1.72
C LEU A 173 -16.02 4.32 1.23
N LEU A 174 -15.78 4.55 -0.07
CA LEU A 174 -14.50 4.44 -0.74
C LEU A 174 -14.58 5.19 -2.09
N ALA A 175 -13.47 5.24 -2.82
CA ALA A 175 -13.43 5.76 -4.19
C ALA A 175 -13.12 4.65 -5.21
N VAL A 176 -13.56 4.81 -6.45
CA VAL A 176 -13.14 4.02 -7.60
C VAL A 176 -12.62 4.93 -8.70
N ALA A 177 -11.57 4.49 -9.40
CA ALA A 177 -11.04 5.15 -10.58
C ALA A 177 -11.23 4.25 -11.80
N LEU A 178 -11.88 4.77 -12.84
CA LEU A 178 -11.97 4.11 -14.15
C LEU A 178 -10.81 4.62 -15.01
N ASP A 179 -9.83 3.77 -15.26
CA ASP A 179 -8.66 4.14 -16.06
C ASP A 179 -8.71 3.47 -17.43
N ASP A 180 -8.36 4.26 -18.46
CA ASP A 180 -8.29 3.80 -19.84
C ASP A 180 -6.98 3.06 -20.15
N ASN A 181 -6.00 3.10 -19.26
CA ASN A 181 -4.76 2.34 -19.38
C ASN A 181 -5.02 0.83 -19.33
N GLU A 182 -4.16 0.06 -20.01
CA GLU A 182 -4.28 -1.39 -20.14
C GLU A 182 -2.99 -2.11 -19.68
N PRO A 183 -2.57 -1.97 -18.40
CA PRO A 183 -1.36 -2.61 -17.92
C PRO A 183 -1.50 -4.13 -17.98
N ILE A 184 -0.49 -4.79 -18.54
CA ILE A 184 -0.46 -6.23 -18.80
C ILE A 184 0.36 -6.94 -17.72
N THR A 185 1.53 -6.39 -17.36
CA THR A 185 2.40 -7.02 -16.38
C THR A 185 2.09 -6.55 -14.95
N GLN A 186 2.43 -7.35 -13.95
CA GLN A 186 2.28 -6.95 -12.54
C GLN A 186 3.11 -5.70 -12.20
N GLU A 187 4.25 -5.50 -12.88
CA GLU A 187 5.09 -4.30 -12.76
C GLU A 187 4.34 -3.06 -13.27
N GLU A 188 3.75 -3.13 -14.46
CA GLU A 188 2.92 -2.06 -15.03
C GLU A 188 1.72 -1.75 -14.14
N ILE A 189 1.03 -2.78 -13.61
CA ILE A 189 -0.11 -2.58 -12.69
C ILE A 189 0.32 -1.84 -11.44
N LEU A 190 1.45 -2.21 -10.84
CA LEU A 190 1.97 -1.55 -9.63
C LEU A 190 2.43 -0.12 -9.93
N ARG A 191 3.00 0.11 -11.11
CA ARG A 191 3.40 1.44 -11.57
C ARG A 191 2.19 2.34 -11.77
N GLU A 192 1.19 1.89 -12.52
CA GLU A 192 -0.05 2.63 -12.77
C GLU A 192 -0.85 2.87 -11.49
N ALA A 193 -0.85 1.90 -10.58
CA ALA A 193 -1.44 2.10 -9.28
C ALA A 193 -0.73 3.24 -8.54
N LEU A 194 0.59 3.10 -8.33
CA LEU A 194 1.35 3.99 -7.44
C LEU A 194 1.48 5.41 -7.99
N LEU A 195 1.82 5.51 -9.27
CA LEU A 195 2.18 6.76 -9.91
C LEU A 195 0.95 7.33 -10.60
N GLY A 196 0.28 6.53 -11.42
CA GLY A 196 -0.85 6.92 -12.24
C GLY A 196 -0.50 8.02 -13.24
N ASP A 197 -0.68 7.75 -14.53
CA ASP A 197 -0.48 8.77 -15.57
C ASP A 197 -1.55 9.88 -15.52
N CYS A 198 -2.68 9.62 -14.86
CA CYS A 198 -3.85 10.50 -14.76
C CYS A 198 -4.16 10.84 -13.29
N CYS A 199 -3.36 11.72 -12.66
CA CYS A 199 -3.64 12.17 -11.28
C CYS A 199 -5.02 12.83 -11.10
N GLU A 200 -5.64 13.31 -12.18
CA GLU A 200 -7.03 13.77 -12.20
C GLU A 200 -8.06 12.67 -11.88
N ASN A 201 -7.73 11.40 -12.11
CA ASN A 201 -8.56 10.24 -11.79
C ASN A 201 -8.22 9.66 -10.42
N ARG A 202 -7.67 10.46 -9.51
CA ARG A 202 -7.33 10.03 -8.14
C ARG A 202 -7.83 11.05 -7.13
N TRP A 203 -8.08 10.57 -5.92
CA TRP A 203 -8.24 11.40 -4.73
C TRP A 203 -7.28 10.87 -3.67
N ALA A 204 -6.04 11.37 -3.68
CA ALA A 204 -4.92 10.79 -2.94
C ALA A 204 -5.12 10.78 -1.41
N ASP A 205 -6.04 11.62 -0.91
CA ASP A 205 -6.42 11.67 0.49
C ASP A 205 -7.38 10.55 0.92
N LYS A 206 -8.05 9.88 -0.03
CA LYS A 206 -9.00 8.82 0.32
C LYS A 206 -8.23 7.60 0.83
N SER A 207 -8.71 7.01 1.92
CA SER A 207 -8.09 5.82 2.51
C SER A 207 -8.00 4.67 1.51
N TYR A 208 -9.02 4.48 0.69
CA TYR A 208 -9.09 3.43 -0.32
C TYR A 208 -9.68 3.96 -1.64
N THR A 209 -8.89 3.85 -2.71
CA THR A 209 -9.32 4.01 -4.10
C THR A 209 -9.08 2.70 -4.86
N SER A 210 -10.15 2.03 -5.31
CA SER A 210 -10.05 0.86 -6.19
C SER A 210 -9.91 1.33 -7.65
N ILE A 211 -8.90 0.85 -8.36
CA ILE A 211 -8.60 1.23 -9.74
C ILE A 211 -9.04 0.10 -10.65
N ALA A 212 -9.83 0.40 -11.68
CA ALA A 212 -10.23 -0.54 -12.72
C ALA A 212 -9.69 -0.08 -14.08
N TYR A 213 -8.86 -0.93 -14.68
CA TYR A 213 -8.24 -0.69 -15.98
C TYR A 213 -9.14 -1.19 -17.12
N MET A 214 -9.03 -0.60 -18.31
CA MET A 214 -9.84 -0.94 -19.49
C MET A 214 -9.78 -2.44 -19.84
N ASN A 215 -8.63 -3.09 -19.61
CA ASN A 215 -8.41 -4.52 -19.81
C ASN A 215 -8.95 -5.44 -18.70
N GLY A 216 -9.69 -4.88 -17.74
CA GLY A 216 -10.30 -5.65 -16.65
C GLY A 216 -9.33 -6.06 -15.55
N ASN A 217 -8.09 -5.57 -15.56
CA ASN A 217 -7.22 -5.62 -14.38
C ASN A 217 -7.67 -4.60 -13.34
N PHE A 218 -7.23 -4.80 -12.10
CA PHE A 218 -7.53 -3.88 -11.01
C PHE A 218 -6.34 -3.72 -10.06
N ALA A 219 -6.37 -2.63 -9.29
CA ALA A 219 -5.39 -2.32 -8.25
C ALA A 219 -6.01 -1.44 -7.15
N GLY A 220 -5.24 -1.10 -6.13
CA GLY A 220 -5.66 -0.22 -5.04
C GLY A 220 -4.65 0.90 -4.76
N ASN A 221 -5.14 2.16 -4.76
CA ASN A 221 -4.45 3.35 -4.26
C ASN A 221 -4.92 3.73 -2.87
N LEU A 222 -3.97 3.83 -1.94
CA LEU A 222 -4.25 3.75 -0.50
C LEU A 222 -3.44 4.81 0.25
N ASP A 223 -4.11 5.63 1.05
CA ASP A 223 -3.44 6.47 2.04
C ASP A 223 -2.97 5.60 3.23
N HIS A 224 -1.71 5.78 3.64
CA HIS A 224 -1.07 4.93 4.66
C HIS A 224 -1.32 5.43 6.10
N THR A 225 -1.87 6.64 6.27
CA THR A 225 -2.15 7.23 7.58
C THR A 225 -3.08 6.36 8.44
N PRO A 226 -4.23 5.86 7.95
CA PRO A 226 -5.20 5.14 8.77
C PRO A 226 -4.77 3.74 9.22
N PHE A 227 -4.05 3.00 8.39
CA PHE A 227 -3.78 1.57 8.57
C PHE A 227 -2.42 1.12 8.00
N ASP A 228 -1.99 -0.08 8.38
CA ASP A 228 -0.77 -0.73 7.88
C ASP A 228 -1.09 -1.75 6.77
N GLY A 229 -0.07 -2.13 5.99
CA GLY A 229 -0.23 -3.00 4.83
C GLY A 229 -0.95 -4.33 5.11
N MET A 230 -0.80 -4.92 6.30
CA MET A 230 -1.47 -6.18 6.64
C MET A 230 -3.00 -6.08 6.73
N ALA A 231 -3.56 -4.90 7.05
CA ALA A 231 -5.00 -4.70 7.05
C ALA A 231 -5.57 -4.84 5.63
N ILE A 232 -4.95 -4.15 4.66
CA ILE A 232 -5.36 -4.22 3.25
C ILE A 232 -4.98 -5.55 2.60
N ALA A 233 -3.84 -6.15 2.95
CA ALA A 233 -3.50 -7.48 2.44
C ALA A 233 -4.54 -8.54 2.85
N THR A 234 -5.15 -8.40 4.03
CA THR A 234 -6.22 -9.28 4.50
C THR A 234 -7.49 -9.10 3.66
N GLU A 235 -7.88 -7.86 3.36
CA GLU A 235 -9.03 -7.55 2.50
C GLU A 235 -8.78 -8.00 1.05
N ALA A 236 -7.61 -7.68 0.48
CA ALA A 236 -7.23 -8.11 -0.87
C ALA A 236 -7.27 -9.64 -1.00
N GLN A 237 -6.78 -10.35 0.01
CA GLN A 237 -6.86 -11.81 0.06
C GLN A 237 -8.30 -12.31 0.11
N TYR A 238 -9.17 -11.66 0.89
CA TYR A 238 -10.60 -11.98 0.94
C TYR A 238 -11.22 -11.84 -0.46
N ILE A 239 -10.99 -10.72 -1.15
CA ILE A 239 -11.51 -10.46 -2.50
C ILE A 239 -11.00 -11.51 -3.51
N LEU A 240 -9.70 -11.81 -3.51
CA LEU A 240 -9.12 -12.81 -4.40
C LEU A 240 -9.71 -14.20 -4.16
N MET A 241 -9.95 -14.57 -2.91
CA MET A 241 -10.63 -15.83 -2.56
C MET A 241 -12.08 -15.83 -3.03
N SER A 242 -12.82 -14.73 -2.84
CA SER A 242 -14.20 -14.61 -3.30
C SER A 242 -14.32 -14.70 -4.82
N ILE A 243 -13.40 -14.08 -5.58
CA ILE A 243 -13.33 -14.24 -7.05
C ILE A 243 -13.09 -15.70 -7.43
N ASN A 244 -12.19 -16.39 -6.72
CA ASN A 244 -11.87 -17.79 -7.02
C ASN A 244 -13.02 -18.75 -6.70
N GLU A 245 -13.71 -18.53 -5.58
CA GLU A 245 -14.87 -19.31 -5.16
C GLU A 245 -16.05 -19.09 -6.10
N SER A 246 -16.26 -17.85 -6.55
CA SER A 246 -17.33 -17.51 -7.49
C SER A 246 -17.01 -17.83 -8.95
N LYS A 247 -15.77 -18.24 -9.25
CA LYS A 247 -15.25 -18.40 -10.62
C LYS A 247 -15.42 -17.14 -11.47
N GLY A 248 -15.35 -15.98 -10.83
CA GLY A 248 -15.55 -14.70 -11.47
C GLY A 248 -17.00 -14.41 -11.88
N VAL A 249 -17.97 -15.18 -11.39
CA VAL A 249 -19.38 -15.00 -11.74
C VAL A 249 -20.16 -14.54 -10.52
N TYR A 250 -20.99 -13.52 -10.69
CA TYR A 250 -21.90 -13.08 -9.63
C TYR A 250 -23.06 -14.09 -9.49
N ASN A 251 -23.19 -14.69 -8.31
CA ASN A 251 -24.21 -15.72 -8.02
C ASN A 251 -25.45 -15.17 -7.28
N GLY A 252 -25.53 -13.85 -7.06
CA GLY A 252 -26.66 -13.24 -6.37
C GLY A 252 -27.85 -12.91 -7.29
N SER A 253 -28.85 -12.23 -6.72
CA SER A 253 -30.04 -11.79 -7.46
C SER A 253 -29.67 -10.91 -8.65
N LYS A 254 -30.31 -11.16 -9.80
CA LYS A 254 -30.24 -10.31 -10.99
C LYS A 254 -31.33 -9.24 -11.04
N SER A 255 -32.22 -9.24 -10.05
CA SER A 255 -33.26 -8.20 -9.94
C SER A 255 -32.61 -6.85 -9.76
N LYS A 256 -33.09 -5.84 -10.49
CA LYS A 256 -32.63 -4.46 -10.38
C LYS A 256 -33.72 -3.64 -9.70
N ARG A 257 -33.40 -3.06 -8.54
CA ARG A 257 -34.22 -1.98 -7.96
C ARG A 257 -34.16 -0.77 -8.89
N VAL A 258 -35.19 0.06 -8.81
CA VAL A 258 -35.15 1.40 -9.43
C VAL A 258 -34.27 2.26 -8.54
N LEU A 259 -33.09 2.61 -9.03
CA LEU A 259 -32.11 3.42 -8.32
C LEU A 259 -32.11 4.85 -8.86
N SER A 260 -31.75 5.80 -8.00
CA SER A 260 -31.47 7.17 -8.44
C SER A 260 -30.23 7.19 -9.35
N GLU A 261 -30.22 8.09 -10.31
CA GLU A 261 -29.07 8.27 -11.21
C GLU A 261 -27.84 8.78 -10.43
N PRO A 262 -26.61 8.43 -10.88
CA PRO A 262 -25.39 8.96 -10.30
C PRO A 262 -25.30 10.47 -10.41
N ILE A 263 -24.91 11.13 -9.32
CA ILE A 263 -24.85 12.59 -9.23
C ILE A 263 -23.46 13.06 -9.65
N LEU A 264 -23.38 13.95 -10.64
CA LEU A 264 -22.16 14.65 -11.01
C LEU A 264 -21.77 15.65 -9.90
N LEU A 265 -20.53 15.55 -9.41
CA LEU A 265 -19.96 16.46 -8.42
C LEU A 265 -19.29 17.64 -9.13
N ASP A 266 -20.09 18.62 -9.54
CA ASP A 266 -19.68 19.77 -10.33
C ASP A 266 -19.06 20.88 -9.48
N PHE A 267 -17.73 20.85 -9.30
CA PHE A 267 -16.99 21.90 -8.61
C PHE A 267 -17.09 23.24 -9.35
N LYS A 268 -17.40 24.31 -8.61
CA LYS A 268 -17.28 25.69 -9.09
C LYS A 268 -15.83 26.12 -8.99
N LEU A 269 -15.22 26.42 -10.14
CA LEU A 269 -13.81 26.77 -10.27
C LEU A 269 -13.66 28.13 -10.95
N ASP A 270 -12.62 28.85 -10.56
CA ASP A 270 -12.16 30.07 -11.23
C ASP A 270 -10.85 29.81 -12.00
N ASP A 271 -10.34 30.84 -12.68
CA ASP A 271 -9.10 30.74 -13.46
C ASP A 271 -7.88 30.41 -12.59
N GLN A 272 -7.88 30.82 -11.32
CA GLN A 272 -6.81 30.51 -10.38
C GLN A 272 -6.76 29.02 -10.09
N LEU A 273 -7.89 28.40 -9.71
CA LEU A 273 -7.96 26.96 -9.45
C LEU A 273 -7.72 26.14 -10.72
N ALA A 274 -8.24 26.58 -11.86
CA ALA A 274 -7.96 25.93 -13.14
C ALA A 274 -6.45 25.89 -13.43
N LYS A 275 -5.73 26.99 -13.17
CA LYS A 275 -4.26 27.04 -13.30
C LYS A 275 -3.55 26.13 -12.30
N GLU A 276 -3.95 26.15 -11.03
CA GLU A 276 -3.38 25.29 -9.99
C GLU A 276 -3.54 23.80 -10.32
N ILE A 277 -4.69 23.41 -10.89
CA ILE A 277 -4.91 22.04 -11.37
C ILE A 277 -3.90 21.68 -12.48
N GLN A 278 -3.67 22.56 -13.45
CA GLN A 278 -2.68 22.29 -14.51
C GLN A 278 -1.25 22.19 -13.96
N ILE A 279 -0.89 23.03 -12.99
CA ILE A 279 0.42 22.97 -12.31
C ILE A 279 0.57 21.64 -11.57
N ALA A 280 -0.49 21.20 -10.87
CA ALA A 280 -0.51 19.93 -10.15
C ALA A 280 -0.30 18.75 -11.11
N LYS A 281 -1.06 18.70 -12.22
CA LYS A 281 -0.91 17.68 -13.27
C LYS A 281 0.52 17.62 -13.83
N PHE A 282 1.08 18.77 -14.17
CA PHE A 282 2.44 18.85 -14.70
C PHE A 282 3.51 18.40 -13.69
N SER A 283 3.38 18.83 -12.44
CA SER A 283 4.32 18.49 -11.36
C SER A 283 4.26 17.01 -11.01
N HIS A 284 3.05 16.45 -10.95
CA HIS A 284 2.82 15.03 -10.72
C HIS A 284 3.47 14.18 -11.81
N LYS A 285 3.24 14.51 -13.09
CA LYS A 285 3.86 13.79 -14.21
C LYS A 285 5.38 13.77 -14.10
N LYS A 286 6.01 14.91 -13.80
CA LYS A 286 7.46 14.99 -13.57
C LYS A 286 7.92 14.11 -12.41
N MET A 287 7.18 14.08 -11.31
CA MET A 287 7.50 13.22 -10.17
C MET A 287 7.43 11.73 -10.57
N CYS A 288 6.40 11.32 -11.32
CA CYS A 288 6.25 9.94 -11.80
C CYS A 288 7.42 9.47 -12.69
N GLU A 289 8.00 10.40 -13.47
CA GLU A 289 9.19 10.14 -14.27
C GLU A 289 10.43 9.90 -13.41
N THR A 290 10.44 10.30 -12.13
CA THR A 290 11.61 10.12 -11.24
C THR A 290 11.69 8.75 -10.55
N ILE A 291 10.63 7.93 -10.62
CA ILE A 291 10.51 6.70 -9.84
C ILE A 291 10.61 5.48 -10.76
N GLU A 292 11.58 4.62 -10.45
CA GLU A 292 11.75 3.29 -11.04
C GLU A 292 11.06 2.26 -10.13
N ILE A 293 10.35 1.30 -10.72
CA ILE A 293 9.71 0.19 -10.01
C ILE A 293 9.98 -1.09 -10.79
N THR A 294 10.46 -2.12 -10.11
CA THR A 294 10.62 -3.46 -10.68
C THR A 294 9.80 -4.48 -9.91
N TYR A 295 9.21 -5.45 -10.61
CA TYR A 295 8.56 -6.61 -10.01
C TYR A 295 9.13 -7.91 -10.58
N LYS A 296 9.61 -8.80 -9.70
CA LYS A 296 10.09 -10.14 -10.10
C LYS A 296 9.57 -11.21 -9.15
N VAL A 297 9.26 -12.37 -9.72
CA VAL A 297 8.99 -13.61 -8.97
C VAL A 297 10.22 -14.50 -9.08
N PHE A 298 10.76 -14.88 -7.93
CA PHE A 298 11.80 -15.88 -7.78
C PHE A 298 11.13 -17.24 -7.63
N THR A 299 11.32 -18.15 -8.59
CA THR A 299 10.58 -19.43 -8.72
C THR A 299 11.45 -20.67 -8.54
N GLU A 300 12.74 -20.48 -8.25
CA GLU A 300 13.72 -21.56 -8.08
C GLU A 300 13.46 -22.35 -6.79
N TYR A 301 12.93 -21.67 -5.77
CA TYR A 301 12.45 -22.25 -4.51
C TYR A 301 11.64 -21.23 -3.70
N GLY A 302 11.01 -21.68 -2.62
CA GLY A 302 10.33 -20.82 -1.66
C GLY A 302 10.68 -21.16 -0.21
N ARG A 303 9.80 -20.77 0.73
CA ARG A 303 10.06 -20.82 2.18
C ARG A 303 10.37 -22.22 2.72
N SER A 304 10.04 -23.27 1.97
CA SER A 304 10.34 -24.65 2.33
C SER A 304 11.85 -24.93 2.49
N VAL A 305 12.70 -24.23 1.73
CA VAL A 305 14.17 -24.40 1.80
C VAL A 305 14.72 -23.86 3.12
N SER A 306 14.46 -22.61 3.45
CA SER A 306 14.94 -22.01 4.70
C SER A 306 14.36 -22.68 5.95
N ALA A 307 13.10 -23.15 5.86
CA ALA A 307 12.44 -23.89 6.94
C ALA A 307 13.16 -25.21 7.31
N LYS A 308 13.68 -25.97 6.33
CA LYS A 308 14.45 -27.21 6.59
C LYS A 308 15.68 -26.97 7.47
N HIS A 309 16.26 -25.78 7.36
CA HIS A 309 17.42 -25.36 8.14
C HIS A 309 17.03 -24.55 9.39
N GLN A 310 15.75 -24.54 9.79
CA GLN A 310 15.25 -23.82 10.97
C GLN A 310 15.49 -22.30 10.92
N ILE A 311 15.59 -21.74 9.72
CA ILE A 311 15.68 -20.29 9.50
C ILE A 311 14.28 -19.78 9.14
N HIS A 312 13.78 -18.82 9.92
CA HIS A 312 12.48 -18.21 9.64
C HIS A 312 12.49 -17.59 8.22
N PRO A 313 11.46 -17.82 7.39
CA PRO A 313 11.48 -17.39 5.98
C PRO A 313 11.71 -15.90 5.78
N GLU A 314 11.10 -15.06 6.61
CA GLU A 314 11.31 -13.62 6.54
C GLU A 314 12.73 -13.21 6.99
N ALA A 315 13.33 -13.93 7.95
CA ALA A 315 14.72 -13.69 8.31
C ALA A 315 15.61 -13.95 7.09
N TYR A 316 15.42 -15.11 6.45
CA TYR A 316 16.17 -15.48 5.25
C TYR A 316 16.09 -14.42 4.13
N ILE A 317 14.90 -13.90 3.84
CA ILE A 317 14.72 -12.83 2.86
C ILE A 317 15.43 -11.53 3.28
N GLN A 318 15.33 -11.15 4.55
CA GLN A 318 15.96 -9.93 5.05
C GLN A 318 17.50 -10.02 5.02
N LEU A 319 18.07 -11.20 5.29
CA LEU A 319 19.50 -11.45 5.09
C LEU A 319 19.87 -11.35 3.60
N ALA A 320 19.05 -11.90 2.69
CA ALA A 320 19.27 -11.80 1.25
C ALA A 320 19.23 -10.36 0.73
N ILE A 321 18.29 -9.54 1.23
CA ILE A 321 18.21 -8.10 0.92
C ILE A 321 19.48 -7.37 1.36
N GLN A 322 19.99 -7.64 2.58
CA GLN A 322 21.24 -7.02 3.05
C GLN A 322 22.46 -7.47 2.24
N LEU A 323 22.54 -8.76 1.88
CA LEU A 323 23.59 -9.27 1.00
C LEU A 323 23.54 -8.62 -0.38
N ALA A 324 22.34 -8.51 -0.98
CA ALA A 324 22.14 -7.86 -2.26
C ALA A 324 22.60 -6.40 -2.23
N TYR A 325 22.21 -5.64 -1.19
CA TYR A 325 22.64 -4.25 -1.02
C TYR A 325 24.16 -4.14 -0.84
N TYR A 326 24.76 -5.01 -0.02
CA TYR A 326 26.21 -5.01 0.19
C TYR A 326 26.97 -5.30 -1.10
N ARG A 327 26.49 -6.22 -1.94
CA ARG A 327 27.06 -6.50 -3.28
C ARG A 327 26.94 -5.31 -4.23
N THR A 328 25.82 -4.59 -4.17
CA THR A 328 25.59 -3.41 -5.03
C THR A 328 26.45 -2.21 -4.60
N HIS A 329 26.59 -1.96 -3.30
CA HIS A 329 27.13 -0.69 -2.78
C HIS A 329 28.43 -0.82 -1.97
N GLY A 330 28.91 -2.03 -1.69
CA GLY A 330 30.12 -2.29 -0.91
C GLY A 330 30.02 -1.91 0.57
N LYS A 331 28.83 -1.58 1.07
CA LYS A 331 28.56 -1.15 2.45
C LYS A 331 27.18 -1.59 2.91
N ALA A 332 26.97 -1.60 4.23
CA ALA A 332 25.65 -1.81 4.82
C ALA A 332 24.81 -0.53 4.83
N ALA A 333 23.49 -0.67 4.92
CA ALA A 333 22.55 0.45 4.97
C ALA A 333 21.62 0.40 6.19
N PRO A 334 21.28 1.55 6.79
CA PRO A 334 20.21 1.61 7.79
C PRO A 334 18.92 1.09 7.15
N THR A 335 18.36 0.06 7.78
CA THR A 335 17.22 -0.69 7.22
C THR A 335 16.06 -0.67 8.19
N TYR A 336 14.89 -0.26 7.68
CA TYR A 336 13.60 -0.37 8.32
C TYR A 336 12.91 -1.65 7.86
N CYS A 337 12.44 -2.44 8.82
CA CYS A 337 11.54 -3.57 8.59
C CYS A 337 10.34 -3.44 9.52
N THR A 338 9.14 -3.52 8.96
CA THR A 338 7.89 -3.36 9.73
C THR A 338 7.73 -4.50 10.75
N ALA A 339 7.70 -4.15 12.04
CA ALA A 339 7.30 -5.07 13.11
C ALA A 339 5.90 -4.69 13.61
N THR A 340 4.92 -5.57 13.48
CA THR A 340 3.56 -5.25 13.96
C THR A 340 3.49 -5.26 15.48
N THR A 341 2.88 -4.22 16.05
CA THR A 341 2.59 -4.12 17.50
C THR A 341 1.12 -4.35 17.81
N ARG A 342 0.33 -4.84 16.84
CA ARG A 342 -1.12 -5.05 16.98
C ARG A 342 -1.52 -6.03 18.09
N LYS A 343 -0.60 -6.74 18.72
CA LYS A 343 -0.89 -7.49 19.95
C LYS A 343 -1.27 -6.57 21.13
N PHE A 344 -0.90 -5.29 21.06
CA PHE A 344 -1.29 -4.26 22.01
C PHE A 344 -2.52 -3.51 21.51
N TYR A 345 -3.30 -2.95 22.43
CA TYR A 345 -4.46 -2.12 22.10
C TYR A 345 -4.05 -0.94 21.22
N ARG A 346 -4.71 -0.80 20.06
CA ARG A 346 -4.41 0.21 19.02
C ARG A 346 -2.99 0.16 18.46
N GLY A 347 -2.29 -0.96 18.61
CA GLY A 347 -0.97 -1.17 18.05
C GLY A 347 -0.92 -0.95 16.52
N ARG A 348 0.14 -0.30 16.07
CA ARG A 348 0.50 -0.12 14.65
C ARG A 348 1.79 -0.89 14.38
N THR A 349 2.91 -0.17 14.41
CA THR A 349 4.23 -0.69 14.07
C THR A 349 5.30 -0.22 15.05
N GLU A 350 6.30 -1.07 15.23
CA GLU A 350 7.65 -0.73 15.68
C GLU A 350 8.61 -1.00 14.51
N THR A 351 9.82 -0.46 14.58
CA THR A 351 10.90 -0.74 13.61
C THR A 351 11.71 -1.96 14.08
N CYS A 352 11.73 -3.02 13.28
CA CYS A 352 12.81 -4.00 13.31
C CYS A 352 13.96 -3.46 12.46
N ARG A 353 15.21 -3.59 12.94
CA ARG A 353 16.43 -3.13 12.25
C ARG A 353 17.24 -4.34 11.76
N PRO A 354 17.09 -4.79 10.50
CA PRO A 354 17.79 -5.97 9.97
C PRO A 354 19.30 -5.79 9.78
N CYS A 355 19.77 -4.54 9.71
CA CYS A 355 21.19 -4.18 9.64
C CYS A 355 21.86 -4.34 11.02
N VAL A 356 22.00 -5.60 11.45
CA VAL A 356 22.74 -6.00 12.66
C VAL A 356 24.15 -6.48 12.28
N LEU A 357 25.09 -6.44 13.24
CA LEU A 357 26.50 -6.80 13.01
C LEU A 357 26.63 -8.18 12.37
N GLU A 358 25.90 -9.17 12.87
CA GLU A 358 25.93 -10.55 12.39
C GLU A 358 25.56 -10.66 10.90
N ASN A 359 24.61 -9.84 10.45
CA ASN A 359 24.17 -9.82 9.07
C ASN A 359 25.17 -9.06 8.17
N VAL A 360 25.75 -7.98 8.68
CA VAL A 360 26.80 -7.23 7.96
C VAL A 360 28.06 -8.09 7.76
N GLU A 361 28.49 -8.80 8.80
CA GLU A 361 29.62 -9.74 8.72
C GLU A 361 29.34 -10.87 7.74
N PHE A 362 28.13 -11.45 7.78
CA PHE A 362 27.70 -12.47 6.82
C PHE A 362 27.70 -11.94 5.38
N ALA A 363 27.10 -10.78 5.15
CA ALA A 363 27.03 -10.17 3.82
C ALA A 363 28.43 -9.86 3.26
N LYS A 364 29.33 -9.36 4.12
CA LYS A 364 30.72 -9.10 3.76
C LYS A 364 31.44 -10.41 3.40
N ALA A 365 31.39 -11.43 4.25
CA ALA A 365 32.04 -12.72 4.03
C ALA A 365 31.55 -13.43 2.74
N MET A 366 30.26 -13.34 2.46
CA MET A 366 29.66 -13.86 1.21
C MET A 366 30.09 -13.08 -0.03
N THR A 367 30.48 -11.81 0.11
CA THR A 367 30.85 -10.94 -1.01
C THR A 367 32.35 -11.02 -1.32
N ASP A 368 33.20 -11.09 -0.28
CA ASP A 368 34.66 -11.15 -0.45
C ASP A 368 35.20 -12.58 -0.62
N GLY A 369 34.38 -13.61 -0.36
CA GLY A 369 34.81 -15.01 -0.43
C GLY A 369 35.84 -15.39 0.62
N SER A 370 35.93 -14.64 1.73
CA SER A 370 36.93 -14.82 2.79
C SER A 370 36.70 -16.04 3.68
N LYS A 371 35.57 -16.74 3.53
CA LYS A 371 35.10 -17.82 4.40
C LYS A 371 34.68 -19.04 3.59
N ASN A 372 34.91 -20.22 4.15
CA ASN A 372 34.44 -21.47 3.55
C ASN A 372 32.94 -21.69 3.78
N GLU A 373 32.34 -22.67 3.09
CA GLU A 373 30.90 -22.92 3.12
C GLU A 373 30.36 -23.26 4.52
N THR A 374 31.12 -23.99 5.35
CA THR A 374 30.74 -24.32 6.73
C THR A 374 30.73 -23.08 7.62
N GLU A 375 31.74 -22.22 7.51
CA GLU A 375 31.78 -20.93 8.21
C GLU A 375 30.60 -20.03 7.78
N LEU A 376 30.35 -19.93 6.47
CA LEU A 376 29.25 -19.14 5.93
C LEU A 376 27.88 -19.66 6.39
N TYR A 377 27.70 -20.98 6.48
CA TYR A 377 26.48 -21.58 7.01
C TYR A 377 26.27 -21.23 8.49
N ALA A 378 27.32 -21.30 9.32
CA ALA A 378 27.25 -20.90 10.71
C ALA A 378 26.92 -19.41 10.87
N MET A 379 27.50 -18.54 10.04
CA MET A 379 27.20 -17.11 10.00
C MET A 379 25.75 -16.84 9.58
N LEU A 380 25.26 -17.52 8.55
CA LEU A 380 23.87 -17.44 8.09
C LEU A 380 22.89 -17.81 9.20
N GLN A 381 23.14 -18.93 9.91
CA GLN A 381 22.35 -19.36 11.06
C GLN A 381 22.35 -18.32 12.19
N LYS A 382 23.53 -17.79 12.52
CA LYS A 382 23.69 -16.77 13.57
C LYS A 382 22.92 -15.48 13.21
N ALA A 383 23.07 -15.00 11.98
CA ALA A 383 22.38 -13.81 11.50
C ALA A 383 20.85 -14.02 11.46
N GLY A 384 20.39 -15.19 11.04
CA GLY A 384 18.97 -15.55 11.02
C GLY A 384 18.35 -15.57 12.42
N LYS A 385 19.05 -16.15 13.41
CA LYS A 385 18.63 -16.13 14.81
C LYS A 385 18.60 -14.71 15.38
N LYS A 386 19.62 -13.90 15.09
CA LYS A 386 19.69 -12.50 15.55
C LYS A 386 18.54 -11.66 14.99
N PHE A 387 18.24 -11.81 13.70
CA PHE A 387 17.09 -11.14 13.09
C PHE A 387 15.79 -11.53 13.80
N GLN A 388 15.54 -12.82 14.01
CA GLN A 388 14.32 -13.30 14.67
C GLN A 388 14.18 -12.76 16.09
N GLN A 389 15.28 -12.70 16.84
CA GLN A 389 15.31 -12.08 18.17
C GLN A 389 14.93 -10.60 18.09
N THR A 390 15.52 -9.87 17.14
CA THR A 390 15.26 -8.43 16.94
C THR A 390 13.81 -8.17 16.55
N MET A 391 13.27 -8.94 15.60
CA MET A 391 11.86 -8.86 15.18
C MET A 391 10.92 -9.19 16.34
N THR A 392 11.22 -10.24 17.11
CA THR A 392 10.42 -10.64 18.27
C THR A 392 10.41 -9.54 19.33
N ASN A 393 11.56 -8.93 19.61
CA ASN A 393 11.67 -7.81 20.54
C ASN A 393 10.84 -6.61 20.05
N ALA A 394 10.96 -6.23 18.78
CA ALA A 394 10.20 -5.12 18.19
C ALA A 394 8.67 -5.36 18.26
N CYS A 395 8.20 -6.53 17.81
CA CYS A 395 6.78 -6.92 17.94
C CYS A 395 6.30 -6.94 19.40
N ASN A 396 7.24 -7.17 20.34
CA ASN A 396 6.96 -7.18 21.77
C ASN A 396 7.08 -5.82 22.47
N GLY A 397 7.33 -4.73 21.74
CA GLY A 397 7.47 -3.38 22.31
C GLY A 397 8.84 -3.11 22.96
N TYR A 398 9.83 -3.96 22.68
CA TYR A 398 11.22 -3.79 23.12
C TYR A 398 12.12 -3.21 22.01
N GLY A 399 11.53 -2.65 20.95
CA GLY A 399 12.25 -1.83 19.97
C GLY A 399 12.56 -0.44 20.52
N CYS A 400 13.49 0.27 19.89
CA CYS A 400 13.90 1.59 20.34
C CYS A 400 13.29 2.75 19.54
N ASP A 401 12.91 2.54 18.27
CA ASP A 401 12.54 3.64 17.39
C ASP A 401 11.29 4.40 17.85
N ARG A 402 10.19 3.71 18.18
CA ARG A 402 8.99 4.41 18.70
C ARG A 402 9.22 4.99 20.09
N HIS A 403 10.07 4.38 20.92
CA HIS A 403 10.44 4.94 22.22
C HIS A 403 11.25 6.24 22.06
N LEU A 404 12.27 6.25 21.19
CA LEU A 404 13.05 7.44 20.88
C LEU A 404 12.19 8.54 20.25
N LEU A 405 11.24 8.20 19.38
CA LEU A 405 10.25 9.16 18.88
C LEU A 405 9.38 9.71 20.02
N GLY A 406 8.93 8.87 20.94
CA GLY A 406 8.14 9.28 22.11
C GLY A 406 8.90 10.28 22.99
N LEU A 407 10.18 10.01 23.28
CA LEU A 407 11.04 10.93 24.05
C LEU A 407 11.23 12.27 23.32
N TYR A 408 11.42 12.25 22.00
CA TYR A 408 11.53 13.46 21.18
C TYR A 408 10.26 14.31 21.26
N LEU A 409 9.10 13.69 21.05
CA LEU A 409 7.81 14.37 21.11
C LEU A 409 7.50 14.89 22.51
N THR A 410 7.88 14.13 23.55
CA THR A 410 7.74 14.56 24.95
C THR A 410 8.56 15.81 25.23
N ALA A 411 9.80 15.89 24.73
CA ALA A 411 10.64 17.07 24.89
C ALA A 411 9.99 18.31 24.25
N LEU A 412 9.47 18.17 23.03
CA LEU A 412 8.75 19.23 22.32
C LEU A 412 7.48 19.67 23.07
N GLU A 413 6.68 18.70 23.54
CA GLU A 413 5.43 18.98 24.27
C GLU A 413 5.67 19.72 25.57
N ASN A 414 6.77 19.41 26.27
CA ASN A 414 7.14 20.07 27.53
C ASN A 414 7.95 21.36 27.33
N GLY A 415 8.24 21.76 26.08
CA GLY A 415 9.03 22.95 25.77
C GLY A 415 10.47 22.90 26.30
N VAL A 416 11.01 21.70 26.53
CA VAL A 416 12.41 21.52 26.94
C VAL A 416 13.30 21.37 25.71
N GLU A 417 14.60 21.66 25.86
CA GLU A 417 15.53 21.50 24.75
C GLU A 417 15.59 20.02 24.32
N VAL A 418 15.42 19.80 23.01
CA VAL A 418 15.58 18.47 22.41
C VAL A 418 17.01 17.97 22.66
N PRO A 419 17.19 16.76 23.26
CA PRO A 419 18.50 16.22 23.57
C PRO A 419 19.46 16.18 22.37
N GLU A 420 20.75 16.39 22.63
CA GLU A 420 21.81 16.41 21.60
C GLU A 420 21.86 15.13 20.75
N LEU A 421 21.42 13.99 21.31
CA LEU A 421 21.27 12.72 20.59
C LEU A 421 20.54 12.87 19.24
N TYR A 422 19.48 13.69 19.18
CA TYR A 422 18.69 13.86 17.95
C TYR A 422 19.37 14.77 16.91
N LYS A 423 20.39 15.53 17.34
CA LYS A 423 21.24 16.37 16.49
C LYS A 423 22.51 15.63 16.05
N ASP A 424 22.85 14.49 16.66
CA ASP A 424 24.02 13.69 16.32
C ASP A 424 23.91 13.15 14.87
N PRO A 425 24.91 13.38 14.00
CA PRO A 425 24.93 12.84 12.65
C PRO A 425 24.75 11.31 12.58
N SER A 426 25.16 10.59 13.63
CA SER A 426 25.00 9.14 13.78
C SER A 426 23.53 8.73 13.93
N TYR A 427 22.69 9.55 14.59
CA TYR A 427 21.27 9.29 14.69
C TYR A 427 20.62 9.29 13.30
N VAL A 428 20.89 10.33 12.50
CA VAL A 428 20.43 10.43 11.10
C VAL A 428 21.00 9.28 10.25
N LYS A 429 22.31 9.03 10.33
CA LYS A 429 22.98 7.94 9.59
C LYS A 429 22.43 6.55 9.94
N SER A 430 21.93 6.36 11.17
CA SER A 430 21.29 5.12 11.58
C SER A 430 19.87 4.94 11.04
N GLY A 431 19.28 5.95 10.38
CA GLY A 431 17.89 5.95 9.94
C GLY A 431 16.93 6.73 10.85
N GLY A 432 17.46 7.37 11.91
CA GLY A 432 16.69 8.31 12.73
C GLY A 432 16.04 9.41 11.87
N ASN A 433 14.91 9.94 12.35
CA ASN A 433 14.05 10.87 11.59
C ASN A 433 13.54 10.31 10.24
N GLY A 434 13.46 8.98 10.10
CA GLY A 434 12.95 8.33 8.88
C GLY A 434 13.98 8.19 7.75
N ASN A 435 15.28 8.38 8.03
CA ASN A 435 16.34 8.34 7.02
C ASN A 435 16.80 6.90 6.68
N PHE A 436 15.86 5.96 6.58
CA PHE A 436 16.18 4.57 6.23
C PHE A 436 16.43 4.45 4.74
N VAL A 437 17.66 4.10 4.38
CA VAL A 437 18.08 3.85 2.99
C VAL A 437 17.37 2.61 2.43
N LEU A 438 17.08 1.62 3.27
CA LEU A 438 16.28 0.46 2.91
C LEU A 438 14.98 0.45 3.73
N SER A 439 13.83 0.60 3.07
CA SER A 439 12.52 0.41 3.67
C SER A 439 11.93 -0.92 3.20
N THR A 440 11.53 -1.79 4.11
CA THR A 440 11.10 -3.15 3.75
C THR A 440 9.81 -3.55 4.45
N SER A 441 8.92 -4.22 3.72
CA SER A 441 7.65 -4.71 4.26
C SER A 441 7.24 -6.06 3.64
N CYS A 442 6.90 -7.01 4.50
CA CYS A 442 6.27 -8.26 4.10
C CYS A 442 4.79 -8.03 3.80
N VAL A 443 4.29 -8.58 2.69
CA VAL A 443 2.85 -8.59 2.33
C VAL A 443 2.16 -9.91 2.72
N GLY A 444 2.87 -10.76 3.45
CA GLY A 444 2.36 -12.02 3.98
C GLY A 444 2.72 -13.22 3.12
N TYR A 445 1.88 -14.25 3.21
CA TYR A 445 2.11 -15.56 2.59
C TYR A 445 1.10 -15.85 1.47
N TRP A 446 0.73 -14.79 0.75
CA TRP A 446 -0.34 -14.79 -0.25
C TRP A 446 0.12 -14.09 -1.53
N ASN A 447 -0.62 -14.31 -2.61
CA ASN A 447 -0.40 -13.63 -3.90
C ASN A 447 -0.98 -12.20 -3.89
N VAL A 448 -0.48 -11.37 -2.97
CA VAL A 448 -0.75 -9.93 -2.89
C VAL A 448 0.59 -9.23 -2.99
N CYS A 449 0.68 -8.16 -3.79
CA CYS A 449 1.89 -7.34 -3.86
C CYS A 449 1.56 -5.86 -3.62
N GLY A 450 2.61 -5.08 -3.36
CA GLY A 450 2.47 -3.66 -3.05
C GLY A 450 3.69 -2.88 -3.48
N SER A 451 3.54 -1.56 -3.54
CA SER A 451 4.62 -0.65 -3.87
C SER A 451 4.46 0.67 -3.10
N MET A 452 5.58 1.34 -2.87
CA MET A 452 5.69 2.68 -2.31
C MET A 452 7.01 3.30 -2.80
N PRO A 453 7.11 4.64 -2.87
CA PRO A 453 8.39 5.29 -3.15
C PRO A 453 9.37 5.09 -1.99
N PRO A 454 10.69 5.17 -2.23
CA PRO A 454 11.70 5.15 -1.17
C PRO A 454 11.49 6.26 -0.14
N MET A 455 11.93 6.03 1.11
CA MET A 455 11.84 7.03 2.19
C MET A 455 12.82 8.21 1.99
N VAL A 456 13.92 7.99 1.29
CA VAL A 456 14.98 8.97 1.04
C VAL A 456 15.42 8.92 -0.42
N GLY A 457 15.96 10.03 -0.94
CA GLY A 457 16.31 10.18 -2.36
C GLY A 457 17.34 9.15 -2.87
N ASN A 458 18.24 8.67 -2.00
CA ASN A 458 19.23 7.63 -2.31
C ASN A 458 18.85 6.25 -1.74
N GLY A 459 17.55 6.02 -1.50
CA GLY A 459 17.05 4.81 -0.88
C GLY A 459 16.33 3.88 -1.84
N TYR A 460 15.89 2.75 -1.28
CA TYR A 460 15.05 1.76 -1.93
C TYR A 460 13.85 1.41 -1.03
N SER A 461 12.74 1.07 -1.66
CA SER A 461 11.64 0.40 -0.97
C SER A 461 11.46 -1.02 -1.47
N PHE A 462 11.16 -1.94 -0.55
CA PHE A 462 10.91 -3.35 -0.80
C PHE A 462 9.54 -3.75 -0.30
N PHE A 463 8.77 -4.40 -1.16
CA PHE A 463 7.69 -5.29 -0.74
C PHE A 463 8.02 -6.71 -1.16
N TYR A 464 7.70 -7.69 -0.31
CA TYR A 464 7.94 -9.09 -0.65
C TYR A 464 6.85 -10.02 -0.13
N GLY A 465 6.45 -10.97 -0.98
CA GLY A 465 5.54 -12.06 -0.67
C GLY A 465 6.30 -13.37 -0.47
N ILE A 466 5.82 -14.20 0.47
CA ILE A 466 6.50 -15.43 0.86
C ILE A 466 5.62 -16.66 0.60
N GLU A 467 5.94 -17.46 -0.40
CA GLU A 467 5.16 -18.67 -0.71
C GLU A 467 6.00 -19.95 -0.54
N ASN A 468 5.36 -21.12 -0.67
CA ASN A 468 6.03 -22.41 -0.47
C ASN A 468 7.16 -22.65 -1.49
N ASN A 469 6.94 -22.25 -2.74
CA ASN A 469 7.83 -22.54 -3.87
C ASN A 469 8.31 -21.28 -4.61
N GLN A 470 7.92 -20.08 -4.15
CA GLN A 470 8.35 -18.83 -4.77
C GLN A 470 8.42 -17.69 -3.76
N TYR A 471 9.10 -16.61 -4.17
CA TYR A 471 9.05 -15.31 -3.51
C TYR A 471 8.73 -14.24 -4.55
N SER A 472 7.88 -13.28 -4.21
CA SER A 472 7.67 -12.09 -5.04
C SER A 472 8.39 -10.90 -4.45
N PHE A 473 8.99 -10.05 -5.29
CA PHE A 473 9.71 -8.86 -4.88
C PHE A 473 9.26 -7.67 -5.72
N THR A 474 8.88 -6.59 -5.05
CA THR A 474 8.76 -5.27 -5.65
C THR A 474 9.85 -4.39 -5.08
N ILE A 475 10.66 -3.78 -5.94
CA ILE A 475 11.71 -2.84 -5.56
C ILE A 475 11.43 -1.51 -6.25
N SER A 476 11.46 -0.41 -5.50
CA SER A 476 11.42 0.93 -6.07
C SER A 476 12.66 1.72 -5.70
N SER A 477 13.07 2.64 -6.58
CA SER A 477 14.16 3.59 -6.36
C SER A 477 13.88 4.90 -7.10
N TYR A 478 14.64 5.96 -6.80
CA TYR A 478 14.59 7.19 -7.58
C TYR A 478 15.65 7.15 -8.69
N ASN A 479 15.24 7.25 -9.95
CA ASN A 479 16.19 7.31 -11.08
C ASN A 479 16.99 8.63 -11.13
N SER A 480 16.55 9.64 -10.39
CA SER A 480 17.28 10.91 -10.22
C SER A 480 18.55 10.74 -9.38
N CYS A 481 18.66 9.65 -8.62
CA CYS A 481 19.86 9.28 -7.88
C CYS A 481 20.69 8.27 -8.70
N THR A 482 21.83 8.71 -9.21
CA THR A 482 22.73 7.87 -10.03
C THR A 482 23.38 6.74 -9.24
N GLU A 483 23.31 6.78 -7.91
CA GLU A 483 23.82 5.69 -7.04
C GLU A 483 22.82 4.54 -6.91
N THR A 484 21.54 4.74 -7.24
CA THR A 484 20.49 3.72 -7.06
C THR A 484 19.97 3.17 -8.38
N SER A 485 19.71 1.86 -8.42
CA SER A 485 18.99 1.20 -9.52
C SER A 485 18.20 0.02 -8.98
N ALA A 486 16.87 0.09 -9.11
CA ALA A 486 15.99 -0.98 -8.66
C ALA A 486 16.29 -2.26 -9.43
N GLN A 487 16.51 -2.18 -10.75
CA GLN A 487 16.87 -3.31 -11.59
C GLN A 487 18.19 -3.98 -11.19
N LEU A 488 19.26 -3.20 -10.91
CA LEU A 488 20.54 -3.77 -10.46
C LEU A 488 20.39 -4.48 -9.11
N LEU A 489 19.70 -3.85 -8.16
CA LEU A 489 19.48 -4.43 -6.85
C LEU A 489 18.59 -5.67 -6.91
N GLN A 490 17.60 -5.70 -7.80
CA GLN A 490 16.77 -6.86 -8.09
C GLN A 490 17.58 -8.06 -8.59
N ASN A 491 18.55 -7.82 -9.50
CA ASN A 491 19.45 -8.86 -10.00
C ASN A 491 20.37 -9.39 -8.90
N ASN A 492 20.95 -8.49 -8.09
CA ASN A 492 21.79 -8.89 -6.96
C ASN A 492 21.01 -9.65 -5.89
N LEU A 493 19.72 -9.34 -5.68
CA LEU A 493 18.85 -10.09 -4.78
C LEU A 493 18.57 -11.50 -5.30
N HIS A 494 18.28 -11.64 -6.59
CA HIS A 494 18.12 -12.95 -7.22
C HIS A 494 19.38 -13.83 -7.03
N MET A 495 20.56 -13.25 -7.30
CA MET A 495 21.84 -13.96 -7.09
C MET A 495 22.12 -14.25 -5.62
N ALA A 496 21.79 -13.33 -4.70
CA ALA A 496 21.93 -13.55 -3.27
C ALA A 496 21.11 -14.75 -2.79
N LEU A 497 19.86 -14.89 -3.27
CA LEU A 497 19.01 -16.04 -2.96
C LEU A 497 19.59 -17.35 -3.51
N ILE A 498 20.11 -17.36 -4.75
CA ILE A 498 20.76 -18.55 -5.32
C ILE A 498 21.97 -18.96 -4.49
N ASP A 499 22.85 -18.02 -4.17
CA ASP A 499 24.09 -18.31 -3.46
C ASP A 499 23.83 -18.74 -2.01
N MET A 500 22.88 -18.10 -1.32
CA MET A 500 22.48 -18.52 0.03
C MET A 500 21.92 -19.94 0.04
N LYS A 501 21.20 -20.35 -1.01
CA LYS A 501 20.73 -21.75 -1.13
C LYS A 501 21.89 -22.73 -1.30
N LYS A 502 22.95 -22.40 -2.06
CA LYS A 502 24.14 -23.26 -2.18
C LYS A 502 24.75 -23.55 -0.80
N ILE A 503 24.87 -22.52 0.05
CA ILE A 503 25.38 -22.67 1.42
C ILE A 503 24.51 -23.63 2.27
N LEU A 504 23.19 -23.55 2.11
CA LEU A 504 22.25 -24.46 2.79
C LEU A 504 22.39 -25.90 2.28
N ASP A 505 22.44 -26.09 0.96
CA ASP A 505 22.51 -27.43 0.33
C ASP A 505 23.82 -28.15 0.67
N SER A 506 24.96 -27.45 0.70
CA SER A 506 26.26 -28.03 1.07
C SER A 506 26.35 -28.51 2.53
N ASN A 507 25.41 -28.11 3.38
CA ASN A 507 25.37 -28.45 4.81
C ASN A 507 24.12 -29.29 5.16
N GLN A 508 23.58 -30.06 4.21
CA GLN A 508 22.59 -31.11 4.47
C GLN A 508 23.28 -32.32 5.12
N GLN A 509 23.38 -32.33 6.45
CA GLN A 509 23.66 -33.53 7.25
C GLN A 509 22.42 -33.94 8.04
#